data_AF-A0A1F1URN3-F1
#
_entry.id   AF-A0A1F1URN3-F1
#
_cell.length_a   1.000
_cell.length_b   1.000
_cell.length_c   1.000
_cell.angle_alpha   90.00
_cell.angle_beta   90.00
_cell.angle_gamma   90.00
#
_symmetry.space_group_name_H-M   'P 1'
#
loop_
_entity.id
_entity.type
_entity.pdbx_description
1 polymer ?
#
loop_
_entity_poly.entity_id
_entity_poly.type
_entity_poly.pdbx_seq_one_letter_code
_entity_poly.pdbx_strand_id
1 'polypeptide(L)'
;MRQFLRFGIVGGSGVLVNFVVFYLANKALENGFDLHANDVFMQLGSTRWNIRWYHLMSTLAFLLANTWNYQLNRAWTFRGVHARSWIRGFFPFLATGALAFAVSLTCMTLLMNPTTPIGLSDSLFDDSTGLRTKSYWAQAISTLIAMPVNFVINKVWTFGKPKTPKTV
;
A
#
# COMPACT_ATOMS: atom_id res chain seq x y z
N MET A 1 -13.46 -12.89 -18.73
CA MET A 1 -13.64 -13.27 -17.31
C MET A 1 -12.39 -13.89 -16.66
N ARG A 2 -11.73 -14.88 -17.28
CA ARG A 2 -10.56 -15.58 -16.68
C ARG A 2 -9.37 -14.67 -16.28
N GLN A 3 -9.05 -13.65 -17.07
CA GLN A 3 -7.98 -12.69 -16.72
C GLN A 3 -8.35 -11.76 -15.55
N PHE A 4 -9.62 -11.38 -15.42
CA PHE A 4 -10.11 -10.57 -14.30
C PHE A 4 -10.03 -11.35 -12.98
N LEU A 5 -10.43 -12.63 -12.99
CA LEU A 5 -10.32 -13.49 -11.81
C LEU A 5 -8.86 -13.67 -11.36
N ARG A 6 -7.95 -13.88 -12.33
CA ARG A 6 -6.50 -13.96 -12.07
C ARG A 6 -5.94 -12.66 -11.51
N PHE A 7 -6.36 -11.52 -12.06
CA PHE A 7 -5.96 -10.21 -11.55
C PHE A 7 -6.41 -10.00 -10.10
N GLY A 8 -7.64 -10.43 -9.75
CA GLY A 8 -8.13 -10.42 -8.38
C GLY A 8 -7.31 -11.32 -7.44
N ILE A 9 -6.98 -12.54 -7.86
CA ILE A 9 -6.14 -13.47 -7.08
C ILE A 9 -4.74 -12.89 -6.86
N VAL A 10 -4.12 -12.35 -7.92
CA VAL A 10 -2.81 -11.70 -7.83
C VAL A 10 -2.88 -10.54 -6.85
N GLY A 11 -3.87 -9.65 -6.98
CA GLY A 11 -4.09 -8.53 -6.07
C GLY A 11 -4.22 -8.97 -4.61
N GLY A 12 -5.02 -10.00 -4.34
CA GLY A 12 -5.16 -10.58 -3.00
C GLY A 12 -3.84 -11.14 -2.45
N SER A 13 -3.04 -11.80 -3.28
CA SER A 13 -1.70 -12.28 -2.86
C SER A 13 -0.76 -11.12 -2.51
N GLY A 14 -0.83 -10.01 -3.24
CA GLY A 14 -0.08 -8.80 -2.91
C GLY A 14 -0.48 -8.19 -1.57
N VAL A 15 -1.75 -8.24 -1.19
CA VAL A 15 -2.22 -7.80 0.14
C VAL A 15 -1.60 -8.66 1.24
N LEU A 16 -1.53 -9.98 1.07
CA LEU A 16 -0.86 -10.86 2.02
C LEU A 16 0.63 -10.55 2.13
N VAL A 17 1.32 -10.37 0.99
CA VAL A 17 2.73 -9.95 0.97
C VAL A 17 2.91 -8.62 1.70
N ASN A 18 2.00 -7.66 1.49
CA ASN A 18 2.03 -6.38 2.17
C ASN A 18 2.00 -6.54 3.69
N PHE A 19 1.07 -7.34 4.23
CA PHE A 19 0.95 -7.58 5.66
C PHE A 19 2.17 -8.30 6.24
N VAL A 20 2.67 -9.31 5.54
CA VAL A 20 3.87 -10.05 5.97
C VAL A 20 5.09 -9.13 6.00
N VAL A 21 5.30 -8.33 4.95
CA VAL A 21 6.44 -7.39 4.91
C VAL A 21 6.32 -6.36 6.02
N PHE A 22 5.13 -5.79 6.25
CA PHE A 22 4.94 -4.82 7.32
C PHE A 22 5.23 -5.43 8.69
N TYR A 23 4.71 -6.63 8.95
CA TYR A 23 4.96 -7.37 10.19
C TYR A 23 6.46 -7.63 10.42
N LEU A 24 7.15 -8.13 9.40
CA LEU A 24 8.60 -8.39 9.48
C LEU A 24 9.40 -7.11 9.66
N ALA A 25 9.04 -6.03 8.97
CA ALA A 25 9.69 -4.73 9.11
C ALA A 25 9.51 -4.18 10.53
N ASN A 26 8.29 -4.27 11.09
CA ASN A 26 8.01 -3.83 12.45
C ASN A 26 8.80 -4.65 13.48
N LYS A 27 8.87 -5.98 13.32
CA LYS A 27 9.66 -6.83 14.20
C LYS A 27 11.16 -6.60 14.08
N ALA A 28 11.66 -6.32 12.89
CA ALA A 28 13.06 -5.96 12.69
C ALA A 28 13.38 -4.59 13.33
N LEU A 29 12.44 -3.65 13.29
CA LEU A 29 12.58 -2.33 13.90
C LEU A 29 12.61 -2.43 15.43
N GLU A 30 11.64 -3.13 16.03
CA GLU A 30 11.54 -3.35 17.48
C GLU A 30 12.77 -4.11 18.00
N ASN A 31 13.09 -5.27 17.41
CA ASN A 31 14.15 -6.14 17.95
C ASN A 31 15.57 -5.70 17.56
N GLY A 32 15.72 -4.98 16.45
CA GLY A 32 17.03 -4.61 15.90
C GLY A 32 17.49 -3.21 16.32
N PHE A 33 16.55 -2.28 16.51
CA PHE A 33 16.86 -0.87 16.74
C PHE A 33 16.18 -0.27 17.97
N ASP A 34 15.36 -1.04 18.69
CA ASP A 34 14.55 -0.55 19.83
C ASP A 34 13.68 0.66 19.46
N LEU A 35 13.18 0.66 18.22
CA LEU A 35 12.33 1.70 17.66
C LEU A 35 10.92 1.15 17.44
N HIS A 36 9.94 2.01 17.66
CA HIS A 36 8.52 1.66 17.57
C HIS A 36 7.89 2.31 16.33
N ALA A 37 6.80 1.70 15.85
CA ALA A 37 6.08 2.18 14.68
C ALA A 37 5.65 3.66 14.77
N ASN A 38 5.31 4.11 15.98
CA ASN A 38 4.91 5.47 16.25
C ASN A 38 6.08 6.47 16.36
N ASP A 39 7.32 6.01 16.47
CA ASP A 39 8.44 6.95 16.66
C ASP A 39 8.62 7.85 15.43
N VAL A 40 9.09 9.07 15.69
CA VAL A 40 9.33 10.06 14.64
C VAL A 40 10.58 9.66 13.87
N PHE A 41 10.43 9.43 12.57
CA PHE A 41 11.54 9.23 11.65
C PHE A 41 12.10 10.57 11.16
N MET A 42 11.21 11.48 10.74
CA MET A 42 11.59 12.81 10.24
C MET A 42 10.45 13.81 10.46
N GLN A 43 10.77 15.02 10.90
CA GLN A 43 9.84 16.13 10.98
C GLN A 43 9.72 16.85 9.62
N LEU A 44 8.51 17.23 9.23
CA LEU A 44 8.28 17.97 7.98
C LEU A 44 8.51 19.47 8.21
N GLY A 45 9.74 19.92 7.99
CA GLY A 45 10.13 21.32 8.14
C GLY A 45 9.85 21.84 9.55
N SER A 46 9.19 23.01 9.64
CA SER A 46 8.76 23.61 10.90
C SER A 46 7.33 23.24 11.31
N THR A 47 6.70 22.26 10.64
CA THR A 47 5.31 21.89 10.93
C THR A 47 5.21 20.91 12.11
N ARG A 48 4.00 20.76 12.66
CA ARG A 48 3.68 19.72 13.66
C ARG A 48 3.58 18.31 13.07
N TRP A 49 3.69 18.16 11.75
CA TRP A 49 3.51 16.89 11.07
C TRP A 49 4.84 16.14 10.98
N ASN A 50 4.79 14.86 11.33
CA ASN A 50 5.96 14.00 11.40
C ASN A 50 5.76 12.78 10.48
N ILE A 51 6.77 12.49 9.69
CA ILE A 51 6.95 11.16 9.09
C ILE A 51 7.40 10.27 10.23
N ARG A 52 6.55 9.30 10.58
CA ARG A 52 6.81 8.27 11.59
C ARG A 52 7.22 6.95 10.93
N TRP A 53 7.85 6.06 11.69
CA TRP A 53 8.35 4.77 11.18
C TRP A 53 7.30 3.91 10.49
N TYR A 54 6.04 3.95 10.94
CA TYR A 54 4.97 3.24 10.26
C TYR A 54 4.81 3.67 8.79
N HIS A 55 5.07 4.93 8.43
CA HIS A 55 5.02 5.38 7.04
C HIS A 55 6.09 4.70 6.19
N LEU A 56 7.30 4.57 6.73
CA LEU A 56 8.42 3.93 6.04
C LEU A 56 8.14 2.44 5.84
N MET A 57 7.69 1.76 6.90
CA MET A 57 7.34 0.35 6.84
C MET A 57 6.19 0.07 5.86
N SER A 58 5.15 0.90 5.85
CA SER A 58 4.05 0.80 4.88
C SER A 58 4.51 1.06 3.45
N THR A 59 5.45 1.99 3.26
CA THR A 59 6.03 2.27 1.95
C THR A 59 6.84 1.08 1.45
N LEU A 60 7.68 0.48 2.30
CA LEU A 60 8.42 -0.73 1.98
C LEU A 60 7.47 -1.89 1.64
N ALA A 61 6.45 -2.11 2.47
CA ALA A 61 5.42 -3.13 2.26
C ALA A 61 4.68 -2.93 0.95
N PHE A 62 4.32 -1.69 0.60
CA PHE A 62 3.71 -1.36 -0.68
C PHE A 62 4.64 -1.65 -1.85
N LEU A 63 5.90 -1.22 -1.81
CA LEU A 63 6.85 -1.42 -2.90
C LEU A 63 7.07 -2.91 -3.18
N LEU A 64 7.26 -3.72 -2.14
CA LEU A 64 7.46 -5.17 -2.29
C LEU A 64 6.19 -5.88 -2.77
N ALA A 65 5.02 -5.54 -2.21
CA ALA A 65 3.73 -6.09 -2.65
C ALA A 65 3.40 -5.69 -4.10
N ASN A 66 3.67 -4.46 -4.49
CA ASN A 66 3.43 -3.97 -5.84
C ASN A 66 4.38 -4.64 -6.84
N THR A 67 5.64 -4.85 -6.45
CA THR A 67 6.62 -5.60 -7.25
C THR A 67 6.20 -7.07 -7.40
N TRP A 68 5.73 -7.69 -6.32
CA TRP A 68 5.14 -9.04 -6.35
C TRP A 68 3.97 -9.13 -7.33
N ASN A 69 3.02 -8.20 -7.23
CA ASN A 69 1.86 -8.13 -8.12
C ASN A 69 2.28 -7.93 -9.59
N TYR A 70 3.26 -7.06 -9.86
CA TYR A 70 3.77 -6.84 -11.21
C TYR A 70 4.39 -8.11 -11.77
N GLN A 71 5.26 -8.77 -11.01
CA GLN A 71 5.97 -9.96 -11.42
C GLN A 71 4.99 -11.11 -11.71
N LEU A 72 4.00 -11.33 -10.83
CA LEU A 72 3.02 -12.39 -11.00
C LEU A 72 2.09 -12.11 -12.19
N ASN A 73 1.64 -10.86 -12.37
CA ASN A 73 0.85 -10.47 -13.54
C ASN A 73 1.63 -10.68 -14.86
N ARG A 74 2.92 -10.33 -14.88
CA ARG A 74 3.79 -10.52 -16.05
C ARG A 74 4.04 -12.00 -16.34
N ALA A 75 4.39 -12.80 -15.33
CA ALA A 75 4.78 -14.19 -15.50
C ALA A 75 3.60 -15.13 -15.75
N TRP A 76 2.40 -14.79 -15.25
CA TRP A 76 1.23 -15.67 -15.30
C TRP A 76 0.02 -15.06 -16.00
N THR A 77 -0.47 -13.90 -15.54
CA THR A 77 -1.72 -13.31 -16.06
C THR A 77 -1.63 -12.95 -17.55
N PHE A 78 -0.49 -12.36 -17.96
CA PHE A 78 -0.25 -11.85 -19.33
C PHE A 78 0.86 -12.59 -20.07
N ARG A 79 1.15 -13.84 -19.69
CA ARG A 79 2.15 -14.69 -20.36
C ARG A 79 1.79 -14.84 -21.85
N GLY A 80 2.71 -14.46 -22.74
CA GLY A 80 2.55 -14.59 -24.21
C GLY A 80 2.16 -13.32 -24.96
N VAL A 81 1.89 -12.21 -24.28
CA VAL A 81 1.73 -10.88 -24.92
C VAL A 81 3.12 -10.28 -25.17
N HIS A 82 3.37 -9.63 -26.33
CA HIS A 82 4.64 -8.96 -26.65
C HIS A 82 5.13 -8.11 -25.48
N ALA A 83 6.14 -8.62 -24.77
CA ALA A 83 6.50 -8.10 -23.47
C ALA A 83 7.48 -6.94 -23.64
N ARG A 84 7.04 -5.71 -23.31
CA ARG A 84 7.99 -4.62 -23.00
C ARG A 84 9.01 -5.10 -21.96
N SER A 85 10.20 -4.49 -21.94
CA SER A 85 11.20 -4.79 -20.91
C SER A 85 10.61 -4.59 -19.51
N TRP A 86 11.11 -5.36 -18.54
CA TRP A 86 10.57 -5.40 -17.17
C TRP A 86 10.47 -3.99 -16.57
N ILE A 87 11.55 -3.21 -16.65
CA ILE A 87 11.63 -1.84 -16.10
C ILE A 87 10.61 -0.89 -16.76
N ARG A 88 10.48 -0.95 -18.10
CA ARG A 88 9.55 -0.08 -18.85
C ARG A 88 8.09 -0.39 -18.55
N GLY A 89 7.77 -1.61 -18.11
CA GLY A 89 6.42 -1.96 -17.65
C GLY A 89 6.20 -1.71 -16.15
N PHE A 90 7.25 -1.83 -15.34
CA PHE A 90 7.17 -1.71 -13.88
C PHE A 90 6.80 -0.29 -13.44
N PHE A 91 7.46 0.75 -13.94
CA PHE A 91 7.18 2.12 -13.48
C PHE A 91 5.75 2.62 -13.78
N PRO A 92 5.16 2.36 -14.96
CA PRO A 92 3.74 2.64 -15.16
C PRO A 92 2.82 1.89 -14.19
N PHE A 93 3.12 0.62 -13.89
CA PHE A 93 2.36 -0.18 -12.93
C PHE A 93 2.53 0.33 -11.48
N LEU A 94 3.73 0.78 -11.12
CA LEU A 94 4.02 1.41 -9.84
C LEU A 94 3.29 2.74 -9.70
N ALA A 95 3.26 3.56 -10.75
CA ALA A 95 2.60 4.86 -10.74
C ALA A 95 1.08 4.74 -10.49
N THR A 96 0.41 3.75 -11.09
CA THR A 96 -1.01 3.51 -10.81
C THR A 96 -1.24 3.06 -9.37
N GLY A 97 -0.38 2.18 -8.85
CA GLY A 97 -0.43 1.73 -7.45
C GLY A 97 -0.14 2.85 -6.45
N ALA A 98 0.74 3.80 -6.78
CA ALA A 98 1.17 4.87 -5.89
C ALA A 98 0.01 5.81 -5.48
N LEU A 99 -0.96 6.03 -6.36
CA LEU A 99 -2.13 6.85 -6.04
C LEU A 99 -3.02 6.19 -4.98
N ALA A 100 -3.27 4.89 -5.11
CA ALA A 100 -4.00 4.14 -4.09
C ALA A 100 -3.20 4.06 -2.78
N PHE A 101 -1.88 3.93 -2.88
CA PHE A 101 -1.00 3.93 -1.72
C PHE A 101 -1.01 5.26 -0.96
N ALA A 102 -1.09 6.41 -1.65
CA ALA A 102 -1.24 7.71 -0.99
C ALA A 102 -2.51 7.78 -0.14
N VAL A 103 -3.62 7.21 -0.62
CA VAL A 103 -4.85 7.06 0.16
C VAL A 103 -4.64 6.13 1.35
N SER A 104 -3.94 5.00 1.15
CA SER A 104 -3.57 4.09 2.23
C SER A 104 -2.77 4.78 3.34
N LEU A 105 -1.73 5.54 2.99
CA LEU A 105 -0.94 6.30 3.97
C LEU A 105 -1.79 7.34 4.71
N THR A 106 -2.72 8.00 4.00
CA THR A 106 -3.62 8.98 4.60
C THR A 106 -4.54 8.32 5.62
N CYS A 107 -5.19 7.22 5.25
CA CYS A 107 -6.03 6.44 6.15
C CYS A 107 -5.23 5.95 7.35
N MET A 108 -4.02 5.45 7.14
CA MET A 108 -3.17 4.94 8.20
C MET A 108 -2.81 6.04 9.19
N THR A 109 -2.44 7.23 8.71
CA THR A 109 -2.13 8.37 9.56
C THR A 109 -3.31 8.82 10.40
N LEU A 110 -4.53 8.77 9.83
CA LEU A 110 -5.74 9.05 10.60
C LEU A 110 -5.98 7.97 11.67
N LEU A 111 -5.95 6.69 11.28
CA LEU A 111 -6.14 5.55 12.19
C LEU A 111 -5.11 5.50 13.32
N MET A 112 -3.86 5.88 13.07
CA MET A 112 -2.80 5.90 14.09
C MET A 112 -2.91 7.10 15.03
N ASN A 113 -3.52 8.21 14.59
CA ASN A 113 -3.61 9.43 15.38
C ASN A 113 -4.84 9.41 16.32
N PRO A 114 -4.64 9.38 17.66
CA PRO A 114 -5.73 9.28 18.63
C PRO A 114 -6.60 10.54 18.70
N THR A 115 -6.13 11.68 18.19
CA THR A 115 -6.94 12.92 18.18
C THR A 115 -7.90 12.98 17.01
N THR A 116 -7.86 12.01 16.09
CA THR A 116 -8.77 11.99 14.94
C THR A 116 -10.06 11.22 15.27
N PRO A 117 -11.20 11.56 14.65
CA PRO A 117 -12.48 10.89 14.94
C PRO A 117 -12.49 9.40 14.59
N ILE A 118 -11.59 8.96 13.71
CA ILE A 118 -11.47 7.57 13.25
C ILE A 118 -10.20 6.90 13.78
N GLY A 119 -9.51 7.51 14.75
CA GLY A 119 -8.34 6.92 15.39
C GLY A 119 -8.69 5.59 16.03
N LEU A 120 -7.84 4.58 15.84
CA LEU A 120 -7.98 3.31 16.53
C LEU A 120 -7.78 3.52 18.04
N SER A 121 -8.55 2.80 18.85
CA SER A 121 -8.52 2.91 20.31
C SER A 121 -7.19 2.41 20.89
N ASP A 122 -6.51 3.24 21.67
CA ASP A 122 -5.26 2.88 22.36
C ASP A 122 -5.49 1.85 23.48
N SER A 123 -6.70 1.74 24.04
CA SER A 123 -7.01 0.75 25.08
C SER A 123 -7.29 -0.65 24.51
N LEU A 124 -7.79 -0.73 23.27
CA LEU A 124 -7.96 -1.99 22.56
C LEU A 124 -6.66 -2.42 21.86
N PHE A 125 -5.93 -1.46 21.30
CA PHE A 125 -4.69 -1.68 20.58
C PHE A 125 -3.52 -1.06 21.34
N ASP A 126 -3.19 -1.69 22.47
CA ASP A 126 -2.16 -1.25 23.42
C ASP A 126 -0.75 -1.78 23.13
N ASP A 127 -0.55 -2.38 21.94
CA ASP A 127 0.72 -2.98 21.49
C ASP A 127 1.26 -4.13 22.37
N SER A 128 0.50 -4.63 23.36
CA SER A 128 0.94 -5.69 24.28
C SER A 128 1.13 -7.07 23.63
N THR A 129 0.43 -7.33 22.53
CA THR A 129 0.52 -8.58 21.76
C THR A 129 0.39 -8.28 20.27
N GLY A 130 0.78 -9.22 19.41
CA GLY A 130 0.68 -9.03 17.96
C GLY A 130 -0.73 -8.70 17.46
N LEU A 131 -1.79 -9.27 18.06
CA LEU A 131 -3.18 -8.94 17.70
C LEU A 131 -3.66 -7.61 18.30
N ARG A 132 -2.94 -7.06 19.27
CA ARG A 132 -3.20 -5.75 19.87
C ARG A 132 -2.26 -4.67 19.33
N THR A 133 -1.40 -4.99 18.37
CA THR A 133 -0.51 -4.03 17.74
C THR A 133 -1.29 -3.08 16.83
N LYS A 134 -1.37 -1.80 17.20
CA LYS A 134 -2.20 -0.78 16.54
C LYS A 134 -1.81 -0.57 15.08
N SER A 135 -0.50 -0.55 14.81
CA SER A 135 0.05 -0.33 13.48
C SER A 135 -0.33 -1.45 12.48
N TYR A 136 -0.49 -2.69 12.94
CA TYR A 136 -0.93 -3.81 12.08
C TYR A 136 -2.37 -3.61 11.61
N TRP A 137 -3.26 -3.22 12.51
CA TRP A 137 -4.66 -2.95 12.17
C TRP A 137 -4.81 -1.70 11.32
N ALA A 138 -4.07 -0.64 11.63
CA ALA A 138 -4.05 0.56 10.81
C ALA A 138 -3.58 0.25 9.37
N GLN A 139 -2.52 -0.55 9.21
CA GLN A 139 -2.04 -1.00 7.90
C GLN A 139 -3.08 -1.85 7.17
N ALA A 140 -3.70 -2.81 7.87
CA ALA A 140 -4.69 -3.71 7.30
C ALA A 140 -5.91 -2.96 6.78
N ILE A 141 -6.55 -2.16 7.63
CA ILE A 141 -7.73 -1.36 7.27
C ILE A 141 -7.41 -0.40 6.13
N SER A 142 -6.26 0.29 6.20
CA SER A 142 -5.84 1.23 5.15
C SER A 142 -5.58 0.56 3.81
N THR A 143 -5.00 -0.63 3.82
CA THR A 143 -4.77 -1.42 2.60
C THR A 143 -6.11 -1.86 2.01
N LEU A 144 -7.03 -2.32 2.85
CA LEU A 144 -8.35 -2.77 2.42
C LEU A 144 -9.19 -1.62 1.81
N ILE A 145 -9.10 -0.41 2.39
CA ILE A 145 -9.73 0.80 1.84
C ILE A 145 -9.07 1.23 0.53
N ALA A 146 -7.75 1.10 0.40
CA ALA A 146 -7.04 1.47 -0.82
C ALA A 146 -7.40 0.58 -2.02
N MET A 147 -7.83 -0.68 -1.81
CA MET A 147 -8.20 -1.59 -2.90
C MET A 147 -9.34 -1.08 -3.81
N PRO A 148 -10.54 -0.72 -3.31
CA PRO A 148 -11.60 -0.17 -4.15
C PRO A 148 -11.21 1.16 -4.78
N VAL A 149 -10.42 1.99 -4.08
CA VAL A 149 -9.89 3.24 -4.63
C VAL A 149 -8.96 2.97 -5.82
N ASN A 150 -8.06 2.00 -5.69
CA ASN A 150 -7.19 1.56 -6.78
C ASN A 150 -8.00 1.10 -7.99
N PHE A 151 -9.08 0.35 -7.77
CA PHE A 151 -9.97 -0.06 -8.85
C PHE A 151 -10.61 1.14 -9.57
N VAL A 152 -11.13 2.11 -8.82
CA VAL A 152 -11.75 3.32 -9.40
C VAL A 152 -10.72 4.13 -10.20
N ILE A 153 -9.51 4.33 -9.66
CA ILE A 153 -8.42 5.05 -10.34
C ILE A 153 -8.06 4.35 -11.65
N ASN A 154 -7.81 3.03 -11.61
CA ASN A 154 -7.51 2.28 -12.83
C ASN A 154 -8.66 2.35 -13.85
N LYS A 155 -9.91 2.29 -13.39
CA LYS A 155 -11.10 2.36 -14.26
C LYS A 155 -11.23 3.72 -14.95
N VAL A 156 -11.06 4.83 -14.22
CA VAL A 156 -11.30 6.19 -14.73
C VAL A 156 -10.11 6.72 -15.53
N TRP A 157 -8.90 6.40 -15.10
CA TRP A 157 -7.68 6.97 -15.67
C TRP A 157 -6.96 5.99 -16.60
N THR A 158 -6.55 4.82 -16.10
CA THR A 158 -5.75 3.85 -16.88
C THR A 158 -6.53 3.20 -18.02
N PHE A 159 -7.81 2.91 -17.78
CA PHE A 159 -8.75 2.35 -18.77
C PHE A 159 -9.83 3.35 -19.21
N GLY A 160 -9.66 4.63 -18.90
CA GLY A 160 -10.56 5.69 -19.36
C GLY A 160 -10.56 5.77 -20.89
N LYS A 161 -11.72 6.03 -21.50
CA LYS A 161 -11.82 6.19 -22.97
C LYS A 161 -10.81 7.25 -23.43
N PRO A 162 -10.04 6.99 -24.50
CA PRO A 162 -9.16 8.01 -25.06
C PRO A 162 -10.00 9.23 -25.43
N LYS A 163 -9.53 10.43 -25.09
CA LYS A 163 -10.15 11.67 -25.56
C LYS A 163 -10.08 11.63 -27.09
N THR A 164 -11.24 11.57 -27.75
CA THR A 164 -11.33 11.62 -29.21
C THR A 164 -10.57 12.86 -29.68
N PRO A 165 -9.59 12.76 -30.59
CA PRO A 165 -8.97 13.93 -31.17
C PRO A 165 -10.09 14.75 -31.82
N LYS A 166 -10.17 16.05 -31.52
CA LYS A 166 -11.02 16.95 -32.32
C LYS A 166 -10.44 16.90 -33.73
N THR A 167 -11.17 16.29 -34.67
CA THR A 167 -10.94 16.49 -36.10
C THR A 167 -11.12 17.99 -36.36
N VAL A 168 -10.03 18.65 -36.73
CA VAL A 168 -10.00 20.06 -37.15
C VAL A 168 -10.76 20.19 -38.46
#